data_AF-A0A1V9FGE4-F1
#
_entry.id   AF-A0A1V9FGE4-F1
#
_cell.length_a   1.000
_cell.length_b   1.000
_cell.length_c   1.000
_cell.angle_alpha   90.00
_cell.angle_beta   90.00
_cell.angle_gamma   90.00
#
_symmetry.space_group_name_H-M   'P 1'
#
loop_
_entity.id
_entity.type
_entity.pdbx_description
1 polymer ?
#
loop_
_entity_poly.entity_id
_entity_poly.type
_entity_poly.pdbx_seq_one_letter_code
_entity_poly.pdbx_strand_id
1 'polypeptide(L)'
;MGAILLYLLKANLVISIFFLAYYCLLRKEKFFRLNRIVLLSAIGLAFLLPLLPALESTTENGLRRGMWAMRPFSHWEHPFSDAPDTAAISPHVHSPVSTLQPAHNTIPVIKVVNILDRVYFLVAVVLLLRLLFQIQQVCRIIRRSRREKVNGIIYCYHELDLPVFSFFRCLVMNKGHYPPADVEQIISHEQEHIRQGHNFDLLLVELVHALCWINPFLIGLKRTVKLNLEFLADKAVLDKGADPSSYQYSMLRCLRPSGLPLVNLFASSKIKTRIYMMNKKSSPIRNMYKYALVLPLLTGCYFMVNPLKARSMPSTNHLETVLPPRQDLKAFEGYYLADFDKDTYIQIRATGNQLILKQLWNDREIVFNQQSALEFLNVNKDFPLKFFKNDQGAVVQLLAYNKDHWNKVKSYAPPKYIHLQAGQLKSFEGYYQIDGQDGKRDYIQIESTPDGLKLREGWTGREIMFRPTAATEFFAQQWRFPLQFTKDDNGNVTQVLAFHRDLWKKMQDPSTAVMKKEVKLQPAQLKALEGKYQIIAGDKLTIKAEKEGIVLTQLWDNVAVHLVPSSATEFFSKENGMPLVFTLDQNGVATEVLAYEKDRWTKIKE
;
A
#
# COMPACT_ATOMS: atom_id res chain seq x y z
N MET A 1 11.03 -20.23 -0.76
CA MET A 1 10.20 -20.15 -1.98
C MET A 1 11.15 -19.84 -3.12
N GLY A 2 11.14 -20.61 -4.21
CA GLY A 2 12.05 -20.35 -5.32
C GLY A 2 11.91 -18.93 -5.87
N ALA A 3 13.04 -18.30 -6.24
CA ALA A 3 13.05 -16.93 -6.77
C ALA A 3 12.09 -16.77 -7.97
N ILE A 4 11.99 -17.80 -8.80
CA ILE A 4 11.11 -17.83 -9.98
C ILE A 4 9.63 -17.92 -9.57
N LEU A 5 9.27 -18.73 -8.56
CA LEU A 5 7.88 -18.80 -8.11
C LEU A 5 7.44 -17.47 -7.49
N LEU A 6 8.31 -16.83 -6.69
CA LEU A 6 8.02 -15.52 -6.12
C LEU A 6 7.84 -14.46 -7.21
N TYR A 7 8.70 -14.51 -8.24
CA TYR A 7 8.58 -13.65 -9.42
C TYR A 7 7.23 -13.84 -10.14
N LEU A 8 6.82 -15.10 -10.39
CA LEU A 8 5.55 -15.39 -11.03
C LEU A 8 4.35 -14.98 -10.17
N LEU A 9 4.45 -15.09 -8.84
CA LEU A 9 3.41 -14.61 -7.93
C LEU A 9 3.28 -13.08 -7.96
N LYS A 10 4.39 -12.35 -7.99
CA LYS A 10 4.43 -10.90 -8.22
C LYS A 10 3.80 -10.53 -9.56
N ALA A 11 4.17 -11.22 -10.65
CA ALA A 11 3.57 -10.99 -11.97
C ALA A 11 2.06 -11.25 -11.96
N ASN A 12 1.60 -12.33 -11.30
CA ASN A 12 0.18 -12.63 -11.17
C ASN A 12 -0.60 -11.51 -10.49
N LEU A 13 -0.07 -10.99 -9.39
CA LEU A 13 -0.68 -9.89 -8.64
C LEU A 13 -0.82 -8.64 -9.53
N VAL A 14 0.22 -8.27 -10.29
CA VAL A 14 0.17 -7.12 -11.20
C VAL A 14 -0.87 -7.34 -12.30
N ILE A 15 -0.89 -8.50 -12.96
CA ILE A 15 -1.89 -8.82 -14.00
C ILE A 15 -3.30 -8.66 -13.45
N SER A 16 -3.57 -9.16 -12.25
CA SER A 16 -4.89 -9.08 -11.62
C SER A 16 -5.32 -7.64 -11.38
N ILE A 17 -4.42 -6.79 -10.88
CA ILE A 17 -4.70 -5.36 -10.63
C ILE A 17 -4.99 -4.61 -11.93
N PHE A 18 -4.13 -4.76 -12.94
CA PHE A 18 -4.35 -4.11 -14.24
C PHE A 18 -5.63 -4.59 -14.92
N PHE A 19 -5.91 -5.89 -14.87
CA PHE A 19 -7.14 -6.45 -15.44
C PHE A 19 -8.39 -5.91 -14.73
N LEU A 20 -8.39 -5.84 -13.39
CA LEU A 20 -9.49 -5.27 -12.62
C LEU A 20 -9.70 -3.80 -12.94
N ALA A 21 -8.63 -3.00 -13.00
CA ALA A 21 -8.70 -1.60 -13.38
C ALA A 21 -9.29 -1.42 -14.79
N TYR A 22 -8.84 -2.20 -15.77
CA TYR A 22 -9.43 -2.23 -17.11
C TYR A 22 -10.92 -2.58 -17.06
N TYR A 23 -11.27 -3.63 -16.30
CA TYR A 23 -12.65 -4.14 -16.23
C TYR A 23 -13.62 -3.12 -15.61
N CYS A 24 -13.17 -2.34 -14.63
CA CYS A 24 -13.97 -1.31 -13.99
C CYS A 24 -14.05 -0.02 -14.82
N LEU A 25 -12.92 0.43 -15.38
CA LEU A 25 -12.81 1.77 -15.95
C LEU A 25 -12.97 1.82 -17.47
N LEU A 26 -12.40 0.85 -18.19
CA LEU A 26 -12.17 0.94 -19.65
C LEU A 26 -13.04 0.01 -20.49
N ARG A 27 -13.56 -1.11 -19.93
CA ARG A 27 -14.30 -2.13 -20.71
C ARG A 27 -15.50 -1.59 -21.50
N LYS A 28 -16.08 -0.46 -21.09
CA LYS A 28 -17.25 0.16 -21.71
C LYS A 28 -16.88 1.13 -22.84
N GLU A 29 -15.60 1.47 -22.99
CA GLU A 29 -15.13 2.45 -23.95
C GLU A 29 -14.88 1.84 -25.34
N LYS A 30 -15.21 2.60 -26.39
CA LYS A 30 -15.08 2.16 -27.80
C LYS A 30 -13.71 2.46 -28.44
N PHE A 31 -12.73 2.93 -27.67
CA PHE A 31 -11.37 3.13 -28.16
C PHE A 31 -10.63 1.78 -28.24
N PHE A 32 -11.08 0.88 -29.11
CA PHE A 32 -10.65 -0.52 -29.15
C PHE A 32 -9.13 -0.69 -29.40
N ARG A 33 -8.51 0.24 -30.13
CA ARG A 33 -7.04 0.27 -30.30
C ARG A 33 -6.33 0.57 -28.99
N LEU A 34 -6.79 1.57 -28.24
CA LEU A 34 -6.22 1.91 -26.92
C LEU A 34 -6.48 0.77 -25.92
N ASN A 35 -7.66 0.17 -25.93
CA ASN A 35 -7.96 -1.01 -25.13
C ASN A 35 -7.01 -2.17 -25.44
N ARG A 36 -6.72 -2.44 -26.72
CA ARG A 36 -5.73 -3.46 -27.12
C ARG A 36 -4.36 -3.14 -26.53
N ILE A 37 -3.90 -1.89 -26.66
CA ILE A 37 -2.61 -1.45 -26.11
C ILE A 37 -2.57 -1.63 -24.60
N VAL A 38 -3.60 -1.19 -23.85
CA VAL A 38 -3.67 -1.33 -22.39
C VAL A 38 -3.69 -2.79 -21.94
N LEU A 39 -4.46 -3.65 -22.62
CA LEU A 39 -4.54 -5.06 -22.26
C LEU A 39 -3.22 -5.80 -22.50
N LEU A 40 -2.53 -5.50 -23.60
CA LEU A 40 -1.22 -6.10 -23.91
C LEU A 40 -0.09 -5.49 -23.07
N SER A 41 -0.13 -4.18 -22.81
CA SER A 41 0.85 -3.54 -21.94
C SER A 41 0.70 -4.01 -20.49
N ALA A 42 -0.51 -4.31 -20.02
CA ALA A 42 -0.72 -4.92 -18.71
C ALA A 42 0.03 -6.26 -18.57
N ILE A 43 0.03 -7.08 -19.63
CA ILE A 43 0.80 -8.33 -19.67
C ILE A 43 2.29 -8.01 -19.63
N GLY A 44 2.79 -7.15 -20.53
CA GLY A 44 4.21 -6.79 -20.58
C GLY A 44 4.72 -6.19 -19.27
N LEU A 45 4.01 -5.21 -18.72
CA LEU A 45 4.34 -4.54 -17.45
C LEU A 45 4.32 -5.50 -16.27
N ALA A 46 3.42 -6.49 -16.24
CA ALA A 46 3.42 -7.45 -15.15
C ALA A 46 4.69 -8.30 -15.08
N PHE A 47 5.35 -8.56 -16.20
CA PHE A 47 6.64 -9.25 -16.23
C PHE A 47 7.82 -8.28 -16.13
N LEU A 48 7.70 -7.06 -16.64
CA LEU A 48 8.77 -6.05 -16.58
C LEU A 48 8.91 -5.43 -15.19
N LEU A 49 7.82 -5.04 -14.52
CA LEU A 49 7.86 -4.34 -13.24
C LEU A 49 8.62 -5.14 -12.15
N PRO A 50 8.41 -6.46 -11.95
CA PRO A 50 9.19 -7.22 -10.98
C PRO A 50 10.66 -7.45 -11.37
N LEU A 51 11.05 -7.22 -12.63
CA LEU A 51 12.43 -7.27 -13.08
C LEU A 51 13.17 -5.95 -12.87
N LEU A 52 12.45 -4.83 -12.82
CA LEU A 52 13.06 -3.54 -12.57
C LEU A 52 13.72 -3.57 -11.18
N PRO A 53 14.98 -3.11 -11.07
CA PRO A 53 15.58 -2.93 -9.76
C PRO A 53 14.67 -1.99 -8.94
N ALA A 54 14.60 -2.24 -7.64
CA ALA A 54 14.06 -1.24 -6.73
C ALA A 54 14.81 0.07 -7.00
N LEU A 55 14.08 1.18 -7.05
CA LEU A 55 14.66 2.51 -7.24
C LEU A 55 15.59 2.74 -6.05
N GLU A 56 16.86 2.40 -6.21
CA GLU A 56 17.89 2.76 -5.27
C GLU A 56 17.93 4.29 -5.23
N SER A 57 18.22 4.82 -4.05
CA SER A 57 18.15 6.22 -3.63
C SER A 57 19.04 7.18 -4.42
N THR A 58 19.41 6.89 -5.66
CA THR A 58 20.15 7.77 -6.57
C THR A 58 19.30 8.95 -7.05
N THR A 59 17.97 8.83 -7.05
CA THR A 59 17.02 9.92 -7.36
C THR A 59 16.77 10.87 -6.18
N GLU A 60 17.22 10.54 -4.97
CA GLU A 60 17.24 11.51 -3.86
C GLU A 60 18.22 12.65 -4.14
N ASN A 61 19.36 12.39 -4.81
CA ASN A 61 20.36 13.43 -5.07
C ASN A 61 19.90 14.48 -6.11
N GLY A 62 18.93 14.15 -6.96
CA GLY A 62 18.37 15.07 -7.96
C GLY A 62 17.27 15.98 -7.40
N LEU A 63 16.30 15.40 -6.69
CA LEU A 63 15.20 16.14 -6.07
C LEU A 63 15.66 16.89 -4.81
N ARG A 64 16.66 16.38 -4.07
CA ARG A 64 17.34 17.14 -3.00
C ARG A 64 18.06 18.34 -3.58
N ARG A 65 18.86 18.22 -4.65
CA ARG A 65 19.52 19.41 -5.25
C ARG A 65 18.55 20.53 -5.66
N GLY A 66 17.35 20.19 -6.17
CA GLY A 66 16.31 21.18 -6.46
C GLY A 66 15.66 21.80 -5.22
N MET A 67 15.43 21.00 -4.16
CA MET A 67 14.87 21.49 -2.89
C MET A 67 15.89 22.23 -2.00
N TRP A 68 17.19 22.02 -2.20
CA TRP A 68 18.26 22.66 -1.44
C TRP A 68 18.59 24.06 -1.97
N ALA A 69 18.22 24.36 -3.22
CA ALA A 69 18.33 25.70 -3.81
C ALA A 69 17.25 26.69 -3.33
N MET A 70 16.23 26.24 -2.59
CA MET A 70 15.08 27.06 -2.16
C MET A 70 14.98 27.28 -0.65
N ARG A 71 16.04 27.00 0.12
CA ARG A 71 16.11 27.40 1.54
C ARG A 71 17.06 28.58 1.71
N PRO A 72 16.58 29.76 2.12
CA PRO A 72 17.47 30.81 2.57
C PRO A 72 18.04 30.39 3.93
N PHE A 73 19.37 30.36 4.02
CA PHE A 73 20.16 30.22 5.25
C PHE A 73 20.11 28.88 6.02
N SER A 74 21.13 28.05 5.81
CA SER A 74 21.97 27.49 6.90
C SER A 74 23.22 26.88 6.28
N HIS A 75 24.31 27.63 6.38
CA HIS A 75 25.64 27.22 5.94
C HIS A 75 26.22 26.31 7.04
N TRP A 76 26.23 25.00 6.79
CA TRP A 76 27.15 24.09 7.46
C TRP A 76 27.85 23.27 6.38
N GLU A 77 29.07 23.68 6.06
CA GLU A 77 29.93 23.00 5.10
C GLU A 77 30.46 21.70 5.72
N HIS A 78 30.20 20.56 5.06
CA HIS A 78 30.90 19.31 5.37
C HIS A 78 32.25 19.30 4.64
N PRO A 79 33.39 19.15 5.33
CA PRO A 79 34.71 19.21 4.69
C PRO A 79 35.22 17.87 4.13
N PHE A 80 34.34 16.91 3.79
CA PHE A 80 34.79 15.62 3.24
C PHE A 80 33.76 15.01 2.30
N SER A 81 33.71 15.48 1.06
CA SER A 81 33.39 14.59 -0.08
C SER A 81 33.91 15.22 -1.36
N ASP A 82 35.04 14.72 -1.85
CA ASP A 82 35.30 14.61 -3.29
C ASP A 82 36.59 13.80 -3.48
N ALA A 83 36.45 12.49 -3.70
CA ALA A 83 37.40 11.72 -4.47
C ALA A 83 36.68 10.52 -5.14
N PRO A 84 36.99 10.20 -6.41
CA PRO A 84 36.26 9.20 -7.17
C PRO A 84 36.75 7.77 -6.89
N ASP A 85 35.80 6.86 -6.76
CA ASP A 85 36.04 5.41 -6.73
C ASP A 85 36.78 4.94 -7.98
N THR A 86 37.98 4.41 -7.81
CA THR A 86 38.58 3.49 -8.78
C THR A 86 39.29 2.32 -8.09
N ALA A 87 38.92 1.13 -8.57
CA ALA A 87 39.69 -0.11 -8.61
C ALA A 87 39.98 -0.87 -7.29
N ALA A 88 39.33 -2.03 -7.14
CA ALA A 88 40.06 -3.29 -7.07
C ALA A 88 39.14 -4.48 -7.38
N ILE A 89 39.61 -5.32 -8.30
CA ILE A 89 38.98 -6.50 -8.87
C ILE A 89 39.61 -7.76 -8.22
N SER A 90 38.74 -8.71 -7.82
CA SER A 90 38.94 -10.18 -7.74
C SER A 90 39.88 -10.79 -6.65
N PRO A 91 39.87 -12.14 -6.43
CA PRO A 91 39.04 -13.22 -7.01
C PRO A 91 38.37 -14.18 -5.99
N HIS A 92 37.45 -14.99 -6.50
CA HIS A 92 36.83 -16.16 -5.86
C HIS A 92 37.84 -17.25 -5.43
N VAL A 93 37.57 -17.91 -4.30
CA VAL A 93 38.00 -19.29 -4.02
C VAL A 93 36.78 -20.13 -3.68
N HIS A 94 36.46 -21.09 -4.55
CA HIS A 94 35.55 -22.19 -4.25
C HIS A 94 36.33 -23.30 -3.56
N SER A 95 35.75 -23.91 -2.52
CA SER A 95 36.04 -25.29 -2.14
C SER A 95 34.78 -25.96 -1.59
N PRO A 96 34.57 -27.25 -1.90
CA PRO A 96 33.35 -27.96 -1.54
C PRO A 96 33.51 -28.56 -0.13
N VAL A 97 32.53 -28.34 0.74
CA VAL A 97 32.48 -29.04 2.03
C VAL A 97 31.17 -29.82 2.09
N SER A 98 31.32 -31.13 2.15
CA SER A 98 30.27 -32.12 2.35
C SER A 98 29.54 -31.84 3.66
N THR A 99 28.22 -31.68 3.57
CA THR A 99 27.32 -31.48 4.71
C THR A 99 26.94 -32.84 5.29
N LEU A 100 27.37 -33.13 6.52
CA LEU A 100 26.75 -34.15 7.37
C LEU A 100 25.55 -33.50 8.07
N GLN A 101 24.34 -33.92 7.69
CA GLN A 101 23.07 -33.49 8.30
C GLN A 101 22.75 -34.35 9.53
N PRO A 102 22.43 -33.76 10.70
CA PRO A 102 21.70 -34.47 11.74
C PRO A 102 20.23 -34.55 11.35
N ALA A 103 19.69 -35.77 11.40
CA ALA A 103 18.30 -36.06 11.17
C ALA A 103 17.43 -35.47 12.29
N HIS A 104 16.56 -34.51 11.94
CA HIS A 104 15.38 -34.20 12.71
C HIS A 104 14.15 -34.45 11.83
N ASN A 105 13.32 -35.40 12.26
CA ASN A 105 12.07 -35.81 11.60
C ASN A 105 10.94 -34.80 11.88
N THR A 106 11.15 -33.55 11.51
CA THR A 106 10.07 -32.66 11.07
C THR A 106 10.12 -32.68 9.55
N ILE A 107 9.00 -32.79 8.83
CA ILE A 107 9.03 -32.56 7.38
C ILE A 107 9.61 -31.14 7.22
N PRO A 108 10.84 -30.96 6.72
CA PRO A 108 11.46 -29.66 6.71
C PRO A 108 10.59 -28.77 5.84
N VAL A 109 10.18 -27.59 6.33
CA VAL A 109 9.40 -26.61 5.55
C VAL A 109 10.03 -26.37 4.17
N ILE A 110 11.35 -26.51 4.07
CA ILE A 110 12.14 -26.47 2.83
C ILE A 110 11.74 -27.58 1.84
N LYS A 111 11.48 -28.81 2.30
CA LYS A 111 10.99 -29.91 1.45
C LYS A 111 9.59 -29.60 0.91
N VAL A 112 8.69 -29.06 1.73
CA VAL A 112 7.33 -28.70 1.29
C VAL A 112 7.37 -27.62 0.21
N VAL A 113 8.15 -26.57 0.42
CA VAL A 113 8.32 -25.48 -0.56
C VAL A 113 8.93 -25.99 -1.87
N ASN A 114 9.93 -26.87 -1.81
CA ASN A 114 10.54 -27.45 -3.01
C ASN A 114 9.56 -28.37 -3.77
N ILE A 115 8.70 -29.10 -3.05
CA ILE A 115 7.64 -29.91 -3.66
C ILE A 115 6.62 -28.99 -4.36
N LEU A 116 6.19 -27.91 -3.71
CA LEU A 116 5.26 -26.93 -4.29
C LEU A 116 5.84 -26.27 -5.57
N ASP A 117 7.11 -25.86 -5.54
CA ASP A 117 7.79 -25.32 -6.72
C ASP A 117 7.77 -26.34 -7.88
N ARG A 118 8.14 -27.61 -7.62
CA ARG A 118 8.13 -28.67 -8.63
C ARG A 118 6.74 -28.95 -9.18
N VAL A 119 5.72 -29.01 -8.33
CA VAL A 119 4.32 -29.21 -8.75
C VAL A 119 3.87 -28.04 -9.62
N TYR A 120 4.18 -26.81 -9.24
CA TYR A 120 3.84 -25.63 -10.03
C TYR A 120 4.42 -25.70 -11.45
N PHE A 121 5.72 -25.99 -11.57
CA PHE A 121 6.37 -26.11 -12.88
C PHE A 121 5.87 -27.30 -13.67
N LEU A 122 5.59 -28.44 -13.03
CA LEU A 122 5.02 -29.59 -13.70
C LEU A 122 3.68 -29.25 -14.35
N VAL A 123 2.77 -28.58 -13.61
CA VAL A 123 1.49 -28.14 -14.14
C VAL A 123 1.68 -27.14 -15.29
N ALA A 124 2.58 -26.17 -15.12
CA ALA A 124 2.88 -25.19 -16.18
C ALA A 124 3.41 -25.88 -17.46
N VAL A 125 4.33 -26.84 -17.33
CA VAL A 125 4.86 -27.62 -18.48
C VAL A 125 3.76 -28.43 -19.15
N VAL A 126 2.88 -29.10 -18.39
CA VAL A 126 1.75 -29.85 -18.95
C VAL A 126 0.82 -28.92 -19.74
N LEU A 127 0.53 -27.72 -19.22
CA LEU A 127 -0.29 -26.73 -19.91
C LEU A 127 0.38 -26.17 -21.17
N LEU A 128 1.70 -25.96 -21.15
CA LEU A 128 2.47 -25.55 -22.33
C LEU A 128 2.51 -26.65 -23.39
N LEU A 129 2.73 -27.90 -23.02
CA LEU A 129 2.68 -29.04 -23.93
C LEU A 129 1.28 -29.20 -24.54
N ARG A 130 0.22 -29.00 -23.74
CA ARG A 130 -1.16 -28.96 -24.22
C ARG A 130 -1.36 -27.86 -25.27
N LEU A 131 -0.83 -26.66 -25.04
CA LEU A 131 -0.89 -25.55 -26.01
C LEU A 131 -0.14 -25.90 -27.30
N LEU A 132 1.07 -26.47 -27.20
CA LEU A 132 1.85 -26.91 -28.36
C LEU A 132 1.13 -28.00 -29.17
N PHE A 133 0.52 -28.98 -28.50
CA PHE A 133 -0.26 -30.03 -29.16
C PHE A 133 -1.48 -29.45 -29.88
N GLN A 134 -2.16 -28.47 -29.29
CA GLN A 134 -3.27 -27.76 -29.94
C GLN A 134 -2.83 -27.00 -31.20
N ILE A 135 -1.70 -26.28 -31.12
CA ILE A 135 -1.10 -25.61 -32.28
C ILE A 135 -0.74 -26.64 -33.36
N GLN A 136 -0.15 -27.76 -32.98
CA GLN A 136 0.20 -28.84 -33.90
C GLN A 136 -1.04 -29.42 -34.61
N GLN A 137 -2.17 -29.58 -33.92
CA GLN A 137 -3.42 -30.04 -34.53
C GLN A 137 -3.92 -29.07 -35.59
N VAL A 138 -3.94 -27.76 -35.30
CA VAL A 138 -4.35 -26.73 -36.27
C VAL A 138 -3.38 -26.71 -37.47
N CYS A 139 -2.08 -26.77 -37.22
CA CYS A 139 -1.07 -26.88 -38.28
C CYS A 139 -1.27 -28.15 -39.14
N ARG A 140 -1.67 -29.28 -38.54
CA ARG A 140 -1.94 -30.53 -39.26
C ARG A 140 -3.16 -30.39 -40.16
N ILE A 141 -4.23 -29.76 -39.69
CA ILE A 141 -5.42 -29.44 -40.49
C ILE A 141 -5.01 -28.59 -41.69
N ILE A 142 -4.32 -27.48 -41.46
CA ILE A 142 -3.85 -26.55 -42.51
C ILE A 142 -2.92 -27.23 -43.52
N ARG A 143 -2.10 -28.21 -43.10
CA ARG A 143 -1.22 -29.01 -43.98
C ARG A 143 -1.98 -30.01 -44.85
N ARG A 144 -3.14 -30.48 -44.42
CA ARG A 144 -3.98 -31.42 -45.17
C ARG A 144 -5.04 -30.74 -46.05
N SER A 145 -5.33 -29.46 -45.79
CA SER A 145 -6.26 -28.67 -46.60
C SER A 145 -5.73 -28.36 -48.00
N ARG A 146 -6.63 -28.23 -48.97
CA ARG A 146 -6.30 -27.69 -50.30
C ARG A 146 -6.02 -26.20 -50.17
N ARG A 147 -4.88 -25.74 -50.70
CA ARG A 147 -4.41 -24.36 -50.52
C ARG A 147 -4.49 -23.56 -51.81
N GLU A 148 -4.95 -22.32 -51.69
CA GLU A 148 -5.00 -21.35 -52.78
C GLU A 148 -4.49 -20.00 -52.27
N LYS A 149 -3.58 -19.36 -53.01
CA LYS A 149 -2.99 -18.09 -52.58
C LYS A 149 -3.62 -16.95 -53.35
N VAL A 150 -4.30 -16.05 -52.65
CA VAL A 150 -4.96 -14.86 -53.22
C VAL A 150 -4.55 -13.64 -52.40
N ASN A 151 -3.99 -12.62 -53.04
CA ASN A 151 -3.57 -11.35 -52.40
C ASN A 151 -2.69 -11.54 -51.15
N GLY A 152 -1.80 -12.54 -51.17
CA GLY A 152 -0.89 -12.82 -50.03
C GLY A 152 -1.50 -13.61 -48.88
N ILE A 153 -2.81 -13.92 -48.93
CA ILE A 153 -3.52 -14.78 -47.97
C ILE A 153 -3.63 -16.21 -48.55
N ILE A 154 -3.48 -17.21 -47.69
CA ILE A 154 -3.57 -18.63 -48.07
C ILE A 154 -4.96 -19.15 -47.67
N TYR A 155 -5.85 -19.27 -48.65
CA TYR A 155 -7.15 -19.91 -48.49
C TYR A 155 -6.95 -21.42 -48.35
N CYS A 156 -7.38 -21.97 -47.23
CA CYS A 156 -7.24 -23.37 -46.88
C CYS A 156 -8.64 -24.00 -46.86
N TYR A 157 -8.97 -24.73 -47.92
CA TYR A 157 -10.25 -25.42 -48.04
C TYR A 157 -10.16 -26.79 -47.39
N HIS A 158 -11.08 -27.05 -46.46
CA HIS A 158 -11.16 -28.31 -45.75
C HIS A 158 -12.59 -28.85 -45.74
N GLU A 159 -12.71 -30.18 -45.72
CA GLU A 159 -14.01 -30.87 -45.79
C GLU A 159 -14.64 -31.11 -44.41
N LEU A 160 -13.88 -30.94 -43.32
CA LEU A 160 -14.44 -31.04 -41.96
C LEU A 160 -15.44 -29.90 -41.69
N ASP A 161 -16.48 -30.18 -40.91
CA ASP A 161 -17.45 -29.19 -40.39
C ASP A 161 -16.80 -28.36 -39.27
N LEU A 162 -15.87 -27.49 -39.67
CA LEU A 162 -15.21 -26.52 -38.81
C LEU A 162 -15.77 -25.12 -39.10
N PRO A 163 -15.89 -24.26 -38.07
CA PRO A 163 -16.21 -22.86 -38.30
C PRO A 163 -15.13 -22.19 -39.15
N VAL A 164 -15.47 -21.09 -39.81
CA VAL A 164 -14.46 -20.27 -40.50
C VAL A 164 -13.56 -19.65 -39.45
N PHE A 165 -12.24 -19.78 -39.62
CA PHE A 165 -11.27 -19.12 -38.74
C PHE A 165 -9.98 -18.78 -39.49
N SER A 166 -9.31 -17.73 -39.04
CA SER A 166 -8.00 -17.31 -39.52
C SER A 166 -6.88 -17.74 -38.56
N PHE A 167 -5.83 -18.33 -39.10
CA PHE A 167 -4.62 -18.70 -38.36
C PHE A 167 -3.36 -18.21 -39.10
N PHE A 168 -2.71 -17.20 -38.52
CA PHE A 168 -1.61 -16.43 -39.14
C PHE A 168 -2.00 -15.90 -40.53
N ARG A 169 -1.43 -16.44 -41.61
CA ARG A 169 -1.75 -16.04 -43.00
C ARG A 169 -2.74 -16.98 -43.69
N CYS A 170 -3.24 -17.98 -42.96
CA CYS A 170 -4.15 -18.99 -43.49
C CYS A 170 -5.59 -18.66 -43.10
N LEU A 171 -6.49 -18.64 -44.07
CA LEU A 171 -7.93 -18.53 -43.85
C LEU A 171 -8.53 -19.92 -44.09
N VAL A 172 -9.00 -20.58 -43.02
CA VAL A 172 -9.54 -21.94 -43.09
C VAL A 172 -11.06 -21.86 -43.23
N MET A 173 -11.59 -22.44 -44.30
CA MET A 173 -13.03 -22.45 -44.58
C MET A 173 -13.46 -23.73 -45.29
N ASN A 174 -14.74 -24.08 -45.17
CA ASN A 174 -15.34 -25.20 -45.88
C ASN A 174 -16.06 -24.68 -47.16
N LYS A 175 -15.83 -25.31 -48.32
CA LYS A 175 -16.52 -24.94 -49.57
C LYS A 175 -17.94 -25.48 -49.55
N GLY A 176 -18.94 -24.60 -49.67
CA GLY A 176 -20.34 -24.99 -49.94
C GLY A 176 -21.34 -24.77 -48.79
N HIS A 177 -20.91 -24.23 -47.65
CA HIS A 177 -21.77 -24.12 -46.45
C HIS A 177 -22.43 -22.74 -46.22
N TYR A 178 -22.14 -21.74 -47.05
CA TYR A 178 -22.56 -20.36 -46.80
C TYR A 178 -23.07 -19.68 -48.08
N PRO A 179 -24.14 -18.87 -48.00
CA PRO A 179 -24.60 -18.04 -49.12
C PRO A 179 -23.51 -17.05 -49.57
N PRO A 180 -23.35 -16.78 -50.87
CA PRO A 180 -22.27 -15.92 -51.38
C PRO A 180 -22.18 -14.54 -50.71
N ALA A 181 -23.32 -13.93 -50.40
CA ALA A 181 -23.39 -12.62 -49.75
C ALA A 181 -22.90 -12.62 -48.29
N ASP A 182 -23.15 -13.70 -47.54
CA ASP A 182 -22.67 -13.82 -46.16
C ASP A 182 -21.16 -14.10 -46.14
N VAL A 183 -20.68 -14.92 -47.08
CA VAL A 183 -19.26 -15.32 -47.20
C VAL A 183 -18.34 -14.12 -47.34
N GLU A 184 -18.71 -13.12 -48.12
CA GLU A 184 -17.87 -11.95 -48.35
C GLU A 184 -17.61 -11.16 -47.06
N GLN A 185 -18.66 -10.97 -46.25
CA GLN A 185 -18.54 -10.25 -44.98
C GLN A 185 -17.73 -11.04 -43.94
N ILE A 186 -17.92 -12.35 -43.89
CA ILE A 186 -17.14 -13.24 -43.00
C ILE A 186 -15.67 -13.25 -43.42
N ILE A 187 -15.38 -13.37 -44.72
CA ILE A 187 -14.01 -13.33 -45.23
C ILE A 187 -13.38 -11.98 -44.91
N SER A 188 -14.09 -10.87 -45.14
CA SER A 188 -13.59 -9.53 -44.81
C SER A 188 -13.25 -9.39 -43.32
N HIS A 189 -14.06 -9.98 -42.42
CA HIS A 189 -13.77 -10.05 -40.98
C HIS A 189 -12.50 -10.85 -40.68
N GLU A 190 -12.39 -12.06 -41.20
CA GLU A 190 -11.23 -12.94 -41.00
C GLU A 190 -9.94 -12.35 -41.58
N GLN A 191 -10.04 -11.63 -42.70
CA GLN A 191 -8.92 -10.88 -43.27
C GLN A 191 -8.40 -9.81 -42.31
N GLU A 192 -9.27 -9.15 -41.54
CA GLU A 192 -8.85 -8.16 -40.54
C GLU A 192 -8.12 -8.82 -39.36
N HIS A 193 -8.47 -10.04 -38.97
CA HIS A 193 -7.71 -10.81 -37.98
C HIS A 193 -6.29 -11.13 -38.45
N ILE A 194 -6.14 -11.48 -39.73
CA ILE A 194 -4.84 -11.71 -40.37
C ILE A 194 -4.04 -10.40 -40.41
N ARG A 195 -4.66 -9.33 -40.95
CA ARG A 195 -4.01 -8.02 -41.15
C ARG A 195 -3.53 -7.39 -39.85
N GLN A 196 -4.31 -7.49 -38.79
CA GLN A 196 -3.99 -6.89 -37.49
C GLN A 196 -3.19 -7.82 -36.56
N GLY A 197 -2.90 -9.06 -37.00
CA GLY A 197 -2.08 -10.01 -36.27
C GLY A 197 -2.72 -10.54 -34.98
N HIS A 198 -4.05 -10.66 -34.93
CA HIS A 198 -4.79 -11.06 -33.71
C HIS A 198 -4.39 -12.44 -33.17
N ASN A 199 -3.85 -13.30 -34.02
CA ASN A 199 -3.29 -14.59 -33.64
C ASN A 199 -2.14 -14.46 -32.63
N PHE A 200 -1.27 -13.46 -32.77
CA PHE A 200 -0.16 -13.24 -31.84
C PHE A 200 -0.68 -12.83 -30.46
N ASP A 201 -1.68 -11.96 -30.40
CA ASP A 201 -2.27 -11.49 -29.15
C ASP A 201 -2.90 -12.66 -28.37
N LEU A 202 -3.66 -13.51 -29.05
CA LEU A 202 -4.33 -14.66 -28.44
C LEU A 202 -3.33 -15.74 -27.97
N LEU A 203 -2.29 -16.01 -28.76
CA LEU A 203 -1.24 -16.96 -28.38
C LEU A 203 -0.40 -16.44 -27.21
N LEU A 204 -0.08 -15.14 -27.18
CA LEU A 204 0.61 -14.51 -26.04
C LEU A 204 -0.19 -14.67 -24.76
N VAL A 205 -1.50 -14.42 -24.81
CA VAL A 205 -2.37 -14.56 -23.64
C VAL A 205 -2.48 -16.02 -23.18
N GLU A 206 -2.55 -16.99 -24.10
CA GLU A 206 -2.56 -18.42 -23.74
C GLU A 206 -1.22 -18.86 -23.14
N LEU A 207 -0.10 -18.37 -23.68
CA LEU A 207 1.23 -18.63 -23.12
C LEU A 207 1.30 -18.11 -21.68
N VAL A 208 0.87 -16.87 -21.45
CA VAL A 208 0.84 -16.26 -20.11
C VAL A 208 -0.12 -17.01 -19.19
N HIS A 209 -1.29 -17.41 -19.67
CA HIS A 209 -2.23 -18.21 -18.89
C HIS A 209 -1.66 -19.59 -18.49
N ALA A 210 -0.86 -20.23 -19.35
CA ALA A 210 -0.18 -21.48 -19.00
C ALA A 210 0.92 -21.27 -17.93
N LEU A 211 1.70 -20.19 -18.04
CA LEU A 211 2.74 -19.84 -17.07
C LEU A 211 2.14 -19.41 -15.72
N CYS A 212 1.05 -18.65 -15.75
CA CYS A 212 0.41 -18.04 -14.61
C CYS A 212 -0.94 -18.70 -14.27
N TRP A 213 -1.02 -20.02 -14.43
CA TRP A 213 -2.27 -20.80 -14.42
C TRP A 213 -3.09 -20.71 -13.12
N ILE A 214 -2.44 -20.39 -11.99
CA ILE A 214 -3.11 -20.21 -10.69
C ILE A 214 -4.04 -18.98 -10.68
N ASN A 215 -3.82 -18.01 -11.57
CA ASN A 215 -4.53 -16.74 -11.51
C ASN A 215 -5.88 -16.78 -12.24
N PRO A 216 -7.02 -16.71 -11.51
CA PRO A 216 -8.34 -16.77 -12.12
C PRO A 216 -8.66 -15.53 -12.98
N PHE A 217 -8.00 -14.39 -12.73
CA PHE A 217 -8.22 -13.17 -13.49
C PHE A 217 -7.68 -13.28 -14.92
N LEU A 218 -6.71 -14.16 -15.20
CA LEU A 218 -6.22 -14.41 -16.55
C LEU A 218 -7.28 -15.03 -17.46
N ILE A 219 -8.21 -15.81 -16.91
CA ILE A 219 -9.36 -16.34 -17.66
C ILE A 219 -10.25 -15.17 -18.11
N GLY A 220 -10.45 -14.19 -17.24
CA GLY A 220 -11.16 -12.94 -17.55
C GLY A 220 -10.41 -12.09 -18.59
N LEU A 221 -9.10 -11.93 -18.42
CA LEU A 221 -8.23 -11.19 -19.34
C LEU A 221 -8.30 -11.79 -20.75
N LYS A 222 -8.17 -13.11 -20.86
CA LYS A 222 -8.28 -13.85 -22.13
C LYS A 222 -9.59 -13.61 -22.85
N ARG A 223 -10.71 -13.73 -22.13
CA ARG A 223 -12.04 -13.45 -22.70
C ARG A 223 -12.14 -12.00 -23.18
N THR A 224 -11.50 -11.07 -22.46
CA THR A 224 -11.57 -9.64 -22.73
C THR A 224 -10.69 -9.21 -23.89
N VAL A 225 -9.46 -9.74 -23.98
CA VAL A 225 -8.57 -9.56 -25.13
C VAL A 225 -9.26 -10.06 -26.37
N LYS A 226 -9.73 -11.32 -26.38
CA LYS A 226 -10.46 -11.87 -27.53
C LYS A 226 -11.60 -10.96 -27.96
N LEU A 227 -12.47 -10.57 -27.01
CA LEU A 227 -13.62 -9.73 -27.31
C LEU A 227 -13.22 -8.35 -27.89
N ASN A 228 -12.13 -7.74 -27.42
CA ASN A 228 -11.64 -6.48 -27.96
C ASN A 228 -11.09 -6.62 -29.38
N LEU A 229 -10.44 -7.74 -29.71
CA LEU A 229 -9.95 -8.04 -31.07
C LEU A 229 -11.12 -8.22 -32.04
N GLU A 230 -12.20 -8.86 -31.59
CA GLU A 230 -13.42 -9.00 -32.37
C GLU A 230 -14.06 -7.64 -32.64
N PHE A 231 -14.09 -6.73 -31.66
CA PHE A 231 -14.56 -5.35 -31.86
C PHE A 231 -13.72 -4.57 -32.87
N LEU A 232 -12.40 -4.82 -32.94
CA LEU A 232 -11.53 -4.20 -33.93
C LEU A 232 -11.82 -4.71 -35.34
N ALA A 233 -12.03 -6.02 -35.50
CA ALA A 233 -12.39 -6.61 -36.79
C ALA A 233 -13.80 -6.17 -37.23
N ASP A 234 -14.78 -6.20 -36.31
CA ASP A 234 -16.14 -5.71 -36.53
C ASP A 234 -16.16 -4.26 -36.99
N LYS A 235 -15.44 -3.39 -36.28
CA LYS A 235 -15.34 -1.98 -36.64
C LYS A 235 -14.71 -1.80 -38.02
N ALA A 236 -13.66 -2.55 -38.35
CA ALA A 236 -13.00 -2.43 -39.65
C ALA A 236 -13.89 -2.89 -40.82
N VAL A 237 -14.76 -3.88 -40.63
CA VAL A 237 -15.74 -4.30 -41.64
C VAL A 237 -16.83 -3.23 -41.84
N LEU A 238 -17.34 -2.65 -40.75
CA LEU A 238 -18.33 -1.57 -40.80
C LEU A 238 -17.74 -0.29 -41.41
N ASP A 239 -16.50 0.07 -41.07
CA ASP A 239 -15.79 1.24 -41.62
C ASP A 239 -15.52 1.08 -43.14
N LYS A 240 -15.49 -0.15 -43.67
CA LYS A 240 -15.41 -0.45 -45.12
C LYS A 240 -16.75 -0.32 -45.86
N GLY A 241 -17.85 -0.03 -45.16
CA GLY A 241 -19.17 0.20 -45.75
C GLY A 241 -20.13 -0.99 -45.74
N ALA A 242 -19.85 -2.04 -44.95
CA ALA A 242 -20.79 -3.15 -44.80
C ALA A 242 -22.08 -2.70 -44.08
N ASP A 243 -23.25 -3.16 -44.56
CA ASP A 243 -24.51 -2.91 -43.87
C ASP A 243 -24.52 -3.59 -42.48
N PRO A 244 -24.75 -2.84 -41.39
CA PRO A 244 -24.70 -3.40 -40.04
C PRO A 244 -25.69 -4.54 -39.79
N SER A 245 -26.89 -4.47 -40.38
CA SER A 245 -27.93 -5.48 -40.14
C SER A 245 -27.60 -6.79 -40.83
N SER A 246 -27.27 -6.72 -42.12
CA SER A 246 -26.79 -7.85 -42.92
C SER A 246 -25.58 -8.53 -42.26
N TYR A 247 -24.62 -7.73 -41.78
CA TYR A 247 -23.44 -8.23 -41.08
C TYR A 247 -23.74 -8.94 -39.76
N GLN A 248 -24.69 -8.44 -38.96
CA GLN A 248 -25.10 -9.11 -37.73
C GLN A 248 -25.77 -10.47 -38.00
N TYR A 249 -26.58 -10.57 -39.07
CA TYR A 249 -27.21 -11.82 -39.48
C TYR A 249 -26.21 -12.84 -40.02
N SER A 250 -25.25 -12.42 -40.85
CA SER A 250 -24.20 -13.32 -41.36
C SER A 250 -23.35 -13.88 -40.22
N MET A 251 -23.00 -13.05 -39.24
CA MET A 251 -22.30 -13.47 -38.03
C MET A 251 -23.09 -14.45 -37.15
N LEU A 252 -24.40 -14.24 -36.98
CA LEU A 252 -25.29 -15.15 -36.25
C LEU A 252 -25.39 -16.53 -36.92
N ARG A 253 -25.46 -16.56 -38.26
CA ARG A 253 -25.56 -17.79 -39.05
C ARG A 253 -24.26 -18.61 -39.03
N CYS A 254 -23.13 -18.00 -38.69
CA CYS A 254 -21.82 -18.64 -38.62
C CYS A 254 -21.44 -19.23 -37.26
N LEU A 255 -22.28 -19.05 -36.23
CA LEU A 255 -22.01 -19.60 -34.91
C LEU A 255 -22.08 -21.12 -34.92
N ARG A 256 -20.91 -21.78 -34.93
CA ARG A 256 -20.81 -23.23 -34.73
C ARG A 256 -19.76 -23.58 -33.66
N PRO A 257 -20.09 -24.43 -32.68
CA PRO A 257 -19.10 -24.98 -31.77
C PRO A 257 -18.24 -26.02 -32.50
N SER A 258 -16.92 -25.97 -32.33
CA SER A 258 -16.03 -27.04 -32.78
C SER A 258 -15.54 -27.88 -31.59
N GLY A 259 -15.18 -29.15 -31.81
CA GLY A 259 -14.55 -29.99 -30.79
C GLY A 259 -13.10 -29.60 -30.44
N LEU A 260 -12.52 -28.63 -31.17
CA LEU A 260 -11.12 -28.24 -31.06
C LEU A 260 -10.98 -26.93 -30.26
N PRO A 261 -10.39 -26.93 -29.05
CA PRO A 261 -10.33 -25.75 -28.19
C PRO A 261 -9.65 -24.54 -28.83
N LEU A 262 -8.59 -24.77 -29.61
CA LEU A 262 -7.85 -23.70 -30.28
C LEU A 262 -8.65 -23.12 -31.46
N VAL A 263 -9.42 -23.94 -32.18
CA VAL A 263 -10.35 -23.46 -33.20
C VAL A 263 -11.44 -22.62 -32.56
N ASN A 264 -12.01 -23.04 -31.43
CA ASN A 264 -12.97 -22.20 -30.67
C ASN A 264 -12.34 -20.90 -30.14
N LEU A 265 -11.07 -20.92 -29.74
CA LEU A 265 -10.34 -19.72 -29.36
C LEU A 265 -10.25 -18.71 -30.50
N PHE A 266 -10.19 -19.17 -31.75
CA PHE A 266 -10.18 -18.28 -32.91
C PHE A 266 -11.58 -17.97 -33.47
N ALA A 267 -12.53 -18.91 -33.38
CA ALA A 267 -13.82 -18.81 -34.06
C ALA A 267 -14.99 -18.28 -33.19
N SER A 268 -15.05 -18.59 -31.88
CA SER A 268 -16.27 -18.38 -31.09
C SER A 268 -16.15 -17.25 -30.06
N SER A 269 -16.92 -16.16 -30.19
CA SER A 269 -17.00 -15.07 -29.21
C SER A 269 -18.45 -14.78 -28.75
N LYS A 270 -18.61 -13.89 -27.76
CA LYS A 270 -19.94 -13.52 -27.23
C LYS A 270 -20.68 -12.62 -28.21
N ILE A 271 -21.45 -13.23 -29.12
CA ILE A 271 -22.23 -12.55 -30.16
C ILE A 271 -23.07 -11.39 -29.62
N LYS A 272 -23.79 -11.59 -28.51
CA LYS A 272 -24.64 -10.56 -27.89
C LYS A 272 -23.85 -9.30 -27.55
N THR A 273 -22.62 -9.45 -27.05
CA THR A 273 -21.78 -8.31 -26.65
C THR A 273 -21.20 -7.58 -27.85
N ARG A 274 -20.88 -8.31 -28.93
CA ARG A 274 -20.47 -7.73 -30.22
C ARG A 274 -21.59 -6.92 -30.85
N ILE A 275 -22.80 -7.47 -30.98
CA ILE A 275 -23.98 -6.75 -31.49
C ILE A 275 -24.27 -5.50 -30.65
N TYR A 276 -24.27 -5.62 -29.33
CA TYR A 276 -24.44 -4.47 -28.44
C TYR A 276 -23.39 -3.38 -28.68
N MET A 277 -22.11 -3.75 -28.81
CA MET A 277 -21.05 -2.79 -29.05
C MET A 277 -21.08 -2.20 -30.47
N MET A 278 -21.56 -2.90 -31.49
CA MET A 278 -21.77 -2.33 -32.82
C MET A 278 -22.79 -1.20 -32.76
N ASN A 279 -23.95 -1.44 -32.14
CA ASN A 279 -25.08 -0.51 -32.11
C ASN A 279 -24.94 0.64 -31.09
N LYS A 280 -24.01 0.54 -30.14
CA LYS A 280 -23.77 1.59 -29.12
C LYS A 280 -23.20 2.87 -29.75
N LYS A 281 -23.49 4.05 -29.23
CA LYS A 281 -22.84 5.31 -29.65
C LYS A 281 -21.33 5.31 -29.34
N SER A 282 -20.53 6.00 -30.16
CA SER A 282 -19.08 6.22 -29.93
C SER A 282 -18.80 6.84 -28.57
N SER A 283 -17.68 6.45 -27.95
CA SER A 283 -17.24 7.07 -26.69
C SER A 283 -16.83 8.53 -26.93
N PRO A 284 -17.24 9.47 -26.06
CA PRO A 284 -16.81 10.86 -26.17
C PRO A 284 -15.31 10.98 -25.89
N ILE A 285 -14.62 11.88 -26.60
CA ILE A 285 -13.17 12.05 -26.46
C ILE A 285 -12.74 12.42 -25.03
N ARG A 286 -13.60 13.09 -24.26
CA ARG A 286 -13.37 13.37 -22.83
C ARG A 286 -13.02 12.10 -22.05
N ASN A 287 -13.62 10.95 -22.36
CA ASN A 287 -13.33 9.70 -21.64
C ASN A 287 -11.88 9.21 -21.81
N MET A 288 -11.08 9.84 -22.67
CA MET A 288 -9.66 9.55 -22.83
C MET A 288 -8.86 9.79 -21.53
N TYR A 289 -9.30 10.68 -20.62
CA TYR A 289 -8.63 10.87 -19.31
C TYR A 289 -8.56 9.57 -18.50
N LYS A 290 -9.50 8.63 -18.70
CA LYS A 290 -9.50 7.34 -17.99
C LYS A 290 -8.27 6.50 -18.32
N TYR A 291 -7.68 6.68 -19.50
CA TYR A 291 -6.44 6.01 -19.88
C TYR A 291 -5.23 6.62 -19.17
N ALA A 292 -5.28 7.91 -18.82
CA ALA A 292 -4.24 8.53 -17.99
C ALA A 292 -4.20 7.94 -16.57
N LEU A 293 -5.32 7.39 -16.06
CA LEU A 293 -5.36 6.68 -14.77
C LEU A 293 -4.54 5.38 -14.75
N VAL A 294 -4.05 4.90 -15.90
CA VAL A 294 -3.12 3.77 -15.96
C VAL A 294 -1.74 4.16 -15.39
N LEU A 295 -1.34 5.44 -15.47
CA LEU A 295 -0.06 5.91 -14.94
C LEU A 295 0.06 5.80 -13.41
N PRO A 296 -0.88 6.33 -12.59
CA PRO A 296 -0.82 6.15 -11.14
C PRO A 296 -0.98 4.68 -10.73
N LEU A 297 -1.70 3.87 -11.53
CA LEU A 297 -1.78 2.42 -11.30
C LEU A 297 -0.42 1.74 -11.51
N LEU A 298 0.31 2.14 -12.56
CA LEU A 298 1.64 1.64 -12.86
C LEU A 298 2.64 1.99 -11.75
N THR A 299 2.63 3.24 -11.28
CA THR A 299 3.51 3.64 -10.17
C THR A 299 3.16 2.91 -8.87
N GLY A 300 1.87 2.77 -8.55
CA GLY A 300 1.42 1.99 -7.39
C GLY A 300 1.84 0.51 -7.47
N CYS A 301 1.67 -0.13 -8.62
CA CYS A 301 2.11 -1.51 -8.84
C CYS A 301 3.64 -1.65 -8.72
N TYR A 302 4.40 -0.68 -9.24
CA TYR A 302 5.86 -0.68 -9.12
C TYR A 302 6.30 -0.70 -7.64
N PHE A 303 5.80 0.23 -6.82
CA PHE A 303 6.14 0.28 -5.39
C PHE A 303 5.63 -0.92 -4.59
N MET A 304 4.51 -1.53 -5.01
CA MET A 304 3.99 -2.72 -4.34
C MET A 304 4.87 -3.96 -4.60
N VAL A 305 5.39 -4.11 -5.81
CA VAL A 305 6.18 -5.29 -6.22
C VAL A 305 7.66 -5.13 -5.90
N ASN A 306 8.12 -3.88 -5.95
CA ASN A 306 9.44 -3.42 -5.53
C ASN A 306 9.24 -2.47 -4.36
N PRO A 307 8.89 -2.98 -3.17
CA PRO A 307 8.83 -2.14 -1.99
C PRO A 307 10.16 -1.42 -1.87
N LEU A 308 10.10 -0.12 -1.59
CA LEU A 308 11.27 0.65 -1.21
C LEU A 308 11.92 -0.13 -0.09
N LYS A 309 13.09 -0.72 -0.36
CA LYS A 309 13.89 -1.34 0.66
C LYS A 309 14.29 -0.18 1.57
N ALA A 310 13.59 -0.02 2.70
CA ALA A 310 14.19 0.65 3.84
C ALA A 310 15.56 0.02 4.00
N ARG A 311 16.62 0.82 3.91
CA ARG A 311 18.01 0.37 3.76
C ARG A 311 18.26 -0.82 4.69
N SER A 312 18.14 -2.02 4.15
CA SER A 312 18.38 -3.22 4.92
C SER A 312 19.88 -3.29 5.01
N MET A 313 20.39 -2.92 6.18
CA MET A 313 21.75 -3.23 6.59
C MET A 313 22.07 -4.68 6.24
N PRO A 314 23.29 -4.96 5.78
CA PRO A 314 23.65 -6.28 5.28
C PRO A 314 23.29 -7.32 6.34
N SER A 315 22.30 -8.16 6.01
CA SER A 315 21.98 -9.38 6.73
C SER A 315 23.14 -10.32 6.48
N THR A 316 24.07 -10.37 7.42
CA THR A 316 25.13 -11.36 7.40
C THR A 316 24.46 -12.66 7.82
N ASN A 317 24.41 -13.63 6.92
CA ASN A 317 23.98 -14.98 7.25
C ASN A 317 24.73 -15.42 8.50
N HIS A 318 24.01 -15.77 9.56
CA HIS A 318 24.58 -16.42 10.73
C HIS A 318 25.13 -17.79 10.30
N LEU A 319 26.38 -17.79 9.83
CA LEU A 319 27.25 -18.95 9.98
C LEU A 319 27.60 -18.97 11.47
N GLU A 320 27.07 -19.94 12.20
CA GLU A 320 27.65 -20.36 13.48
C GLU A 320 29.14 -20.60 13.24
N THR A 321 29.96 -19.62 13.61
CA THR A 321 31.41 -19.73 13.51
C THR A 321 31.98 -18.97 14.69
N VAL A 322 32.47 -19.74 15.65
CA VAL A 322 33.54 -19.45 16.62
C VAL A 322 33.55 -18.02 17.18
N LEU A 323 33.24 -17.89 18.48
CA LEU A 323 33.46 -16.67 19.27
C LEU A 323 34.74 -15.96 18.79
N PRO A 324 34.67 -14.69 18.35
CA PRO A 324 35.85 -13.98 17.90
C PRO A 324 36.88 -13.88 19.05
N PRO A 325 38.19 -13.81 18.74
CA PRO A 325 39.22 -13.60 19.77
C PRO A 325 38.90 -12.32 20.54
N ARG A 326 39.17 -12.31 21.86
CA ARG A 326 38.90 -11.19 22.80
C ARG A 326 39.16 -9.84 22.15
N GLN A 327 38.10 -9.19 21.69
CA GLN A 327 38.15 -7.85 21.13
C GLN A 327 38.09 -6.84 22.27
N ASP A 328 38.86 -5.76 22.19
CA ASP A 328 38.74 -4.68 23.16
C ASP A 328 37.39 -3.98 22.99
N LEU A 329 36.49 -4.25 23.94
CA LEU A 329 35.14 -3.69 23.94
C LEU A 329 35.11 -2.20 24.34
N LYS A 330 36.22 -1.65 24.86
CA LYS A 330 36.29 -0.22 25.20
C LYS A 330 36.06 0.70 24.01
N ALA A 331 36.39 0.26 22.79
CA ALA A 331 36.14 1.04 21.58
C ALA A 331 34.66 1.38 21.35
N PHE A 332 33.74 0.58 21.91
CA PHE A 332 32.29 0.77 21.80
C PHE A 332 31.71 1.63 22.93
N GLU A 333 32.49 1.96 23.97
CA GLU A 333 32.01 2.78 25.08
C GLU A 333 31.77 4.21 24.67
N GLY A 334 30.71 4.81 25.22
CA GLY A 334 30.40 6.21 25.01
C GLY A 334 28.91 6.51 25.09
N TYR A 335 28.60 7.76 24.80
CA TYR A 335 27.23 8.23 24.68
C TYR A 335 26.82 8.23 23.22
N TYR A 336 25.58 7.85 22.96
CA TYR A 336 25.01 7.83 21.63
C TYR A 336 23.70 8.61 21.63
N LEU A 337 23.55 9.50 20.66
CA LEU A 337 22.38 10.35 20.45
C LEU A 337 21.53 9.79 19.31
N ALA A 338 20.23 9.64 19.54
CA ALA A 338 19.27 9.25 18.52
C ALA A 338 19.28 10.25 17.35
N ASP A 339 19.24 9.76 16.11
CA ASP A 339 19.15 10.62 14.93
C ASP A 339 17.77 11.30 14.78
N PHE A 340 16.72 10.67 15.30
CA PHE A 340 15.33 11.14 15.25
C PHE A 340 14.94 12.08 16.40
N ASP A 341 15.75 12.18 17.44
CA ASP A 341 15.45 13.00 18.62
C ASP A 341 16.72 13.60 19.24
N LYS A 342 16.74 14.93 19.36
CA LYS A 342 17.88 15.71 19.85
C LYS A 342 18.17 15.52 21.34
N ASP A 343 17.19 14.98 22.07
CA ASP A 343 17.27 14.83 23.51
C ASP A 343 17.36 13.37 23.94
N THR A 344 17.28 12.38 23.05
CA THR A 344 17.29 10.98 23.47
C THR A 344 18.70 10.38 23.39
N TYR A 345 19.26 10.05 24.55
CA TYR A 345 20.61 9.51 24.70
C TYR A 345 20.60 8.12 25.33
N ILE A 346 21.54 7.28 24.89
CA ILE A 346 21.89 6.01 25.53
C ILE A 346 23.39 6.02 25.88
N GLN A 347 23.76 5.25 26.89
CA GLN A 347 25.15 5.03 27.26
C GLN A 347 25.52 3.56 27.01
N ILE A 348 26.63 3.32 26.32
CA ILE A 348 27.22 1.99 26.18
C ILE A 348 28.43 1.89 27.09
N ARG A 349 28.50 0.84 27.91
CA ARG A 349 29.64 0.49 28.77
C ARG A 349 30.08 -0.93 28.50
N ALA A 350 31.39 -1.19 28.53
CA ALA A 350 31.92 -2.54 28.46
C ALA A 350 32.06 -3.11 29.88
N THR A 351 31.67 -4.36 30.07
CA THR A 351 31.85 -5.07 31.35
C THR A 351 32.28 -6.49 31.06
N GLY A 352 33.56 -6.79 31.28
CA GLY A 352 34.16 -8.06 30.86
C GLY A 352 34.05 -8.26 29.35
N ASN A 353 33.35 -9.32 28.94
CA ASN A 353 33.11 -9.67 27.53
C ASN A 353 31.71 -9.24 27.03
N GLN A 354 31.01 -8.37 27.76
CA GLN A 354 29.66 -7.92 27.43
C GLN A 354 29.59 -6.40 27.27
N LEU A 355 28.58 -5.95 26.53
CA LEU A 355 28.19 -4.54 26.49
C LEU A 355 26.92 -4.34 27.29
N ILE A 356 26.88 -3.27 28.07
CA ILE A 356 25.70 -2.81 28.80
C ILE A 356 25.22 -1.53 28.14
N LEU A 357 24.00 -1.56 27.59
CA LEU A 357 23.29 -0.37 27.14
C LEU A 357 22.43 0.14 28.30
N LYS A 358 22.69 1.37 28.75
CA LYS A 358 21.88 2.08 29.73
C LYS A 358 21.01 3.12 29.04
N GLN A 359 19.69 3.00 29.22
CA GLN A 359 18.70 3.98 28.81
C GLN A 359 18.70 5.14 29.80
N LEU A 360 18.96 6.37 29.35
CA LEU A 360 19.13 7.52 30.25
C LEU A 360 17.82 8.16 30.72
N TRP A 361 16.67 7.69 30.24
CA TRP A 361 15.35 8.21 30.59
C TRP A 361 14.65 7.43 31.72
N ASN A 362 15.01 6.16 31.91
CA ASN A 362 14.43 5.27 32.93
C ASN A 362 15.49 4.45 33.69
N ASP A 363 16.78 4.72 33.46
CA ASP A 363 17.93 4.00 34.00
C ASP A 363 17.94 2.48 33.73
N ARG A 364 17.14 2.00 32.77
CA ARG A 364 17.09 0.59 32.42
C ARG A 364 18.39 0.16 31.74
N GLU A 365 18.98 -0.90 32.25
CA GLU A 365 20.17 -1.52 31.68
C GLU A 365 19.82 -2.79 30.91
N ILE A 366 20.43 -2.97 29.74
CA ILE A 366 20.25 -4.14 28.88
C ILE A 366 21.63 -4.69 28.55
N VAL A 367 21.82 -5.98 28.82
CA VAL A 367 23.09 -6.68 28.60
C VAL A 367 23.11 -7.34 27.23
N PHE A 368 24.21 -7.15 26.51
CA PHE A 368 24.44 -7.69 25.17
C PHE A 368 25.69 -8.56 25.12
N ASN A 369 25.52 -9.72 24.48
CA ASN A 369 26.58 -10.68 24.19
C ASN A 369 27.08 -10.48 22.77
N GLN A 370 28.40 -10.50 22.60
CA GLN A 370 29.03 -10.38 21.29
C GLN A 370 28.63 -11.55 20.39
N GLN A 371 28.18 -11.24 19.17
CA GLN A 371 27.90 -12.22 18.12
C GLN A 371 28.97 -12.17 17.02
N SER A 372 29.49 -10.99 16.72
CA SER A 372 30.58 -10.78 15.76
C SER A 372 31.43 -9.57 16.16
N ALA A 373 32.38 -9.16 15.32
CA ALA A 373 33.28 -8.03 15.62
C ALA A 373 32.56 -6.67 15.81
N LEU A 374 31.33 -6.53 15.29
CA LEU A 374 30.54 -5.29 15.35
C LEU A 374 29.08 -5.52 15.74
N GLU A 375 28.67 -6.77 15.95
CA GLU A 375 27.28 -7.12 16.25
C GLU A 375 27.18 -7.78 17.63
N PHE A 376 26.17 -7.34 18.37
CA PHE A 376 25.87 -7.79 19.71
C PHE A 376 24.37 -8.07 19.82
N LEU A 377 24.01 -9.01 20.67
CA LEU A 377 22.64 -9.45 20.81
C LEU A 377 22.33 -9.62 22.29
N ASN A 378 21.16 -9.14 22.71
CA ASN A 378 20.73 -9.30 24.08
C ASN A 378 20.43 -10.77 24.42
N VAL A 379 20.31 -11.06 25.72
CA VAL A 379 20.07 -12.43 26.22
C VAL A 379 18.85 -13.10 25.57
N ASN A 380 17.78 -12.33 25.31
CA ASN A 380 16.52 -12.83 24.74
C ASN A 380 16.52 -12.94 23.20
N LYS A 381 17.61 -12.53 22.53
CA LYS A 381 17.77 -12.59 21.06
C LYS A 381 16.77 -11.78 20.23
N ASP A 382 16.09 -10.82 20.83
CA ASP A 382 15.09 -9.96 20.22
C ASP A 382 15.57 -8.51 20.00
N PHE A 383 16.71 -8.14 20.60
CA PHE A 383 17.30 -6.82 20.48
C PHE A 383 18.74 -6.94 19.91
N PRO A 384 18.92 -6.77 18.60
CA PRO A 384 20.24 -6.67 17.99
C PRO A 384 20.81 -5.24 18.09
N LEU A 385 22.10 -5.15 18.38
CA LEU A 385 22.93 -3.94 18.27
C LEU A 385 24.01 -4.17 17.21
N LYS A 386 24.12 -3.24 16.27
CA LYS A 386 25.16 -3.26 15.24
C LYS A 386 25.92 -1.94 15.21
N PHE A 387 27.23 -1.99 15.32
CA PHE A 387 28.09 -0.82 15.34
C PHE A 387 28.73 -0.56 13.98
N PHE A 388 29.06 0.70 13.73
CA PHE A 388 29.74 1.14 12.53
C PHE A 388 31.00 1.89 12.87
N LYS A 389 32.03 1.66 12.04
CA LYS A 389 33.31 2.34 12.12
C LYS A 389 33.45 3.31 10.95
N ASN A 390 34.21 4.39 11.15
CA ASN A 390 34.69 5.24 10.06
C ASN A 390 35.91 4.62 9.38
N ASP A 391 36.45 5.29 8.35
CA ASP A 391 37.63 4.84 7.58
C ASP A 391 38.90 4.72 8.44
N GLN A 392 38.93 5.40 9.59
CA GLN A 392 40.00 5.33 10.59
C GLN A 392 39.80 4.18 11.60
N GLY A 393 38.75 3.37 11.44
CA GLY A 393 38.43 2.23 12.30
C GLY A 393 37.79 2.57 13.65
N ALA A 394 37.46 3.85 13.90
CA ALA A 394 36.81 4.30 15.13
C ALA A 394 35.29 4.10 15.06
N VAL A 395 34.69 3.61 16.15
CA VAL A 395 33.22 3.43 16.24
C VAL A 395 32.55 4.81 16.29
N VAL A 396 31.68 5.10 15.33
CA VAL A 396 31.03 6.41 15.18
C VAL A 396 29.50 6.33 15.27
N GLN A 397 28.91 5.16 15.05
CA GLN A 397 27.47 5.00 15.02
C GLN A 397 27.08 3.60 15.49
N LEU A 398 25.86 3.45 16.01
CA LEU A 398 25.22 2.15 16.19
C LEU A 398 23.80 2.15 15.63
N LEU A 399 23.31 0.97 15.29
CA LEU A 399 21.95 0.67 14.90
C LEU A 399 21.33 -0.27 15.94
N ALA A 400 20.26 0.18 16.57
CA ALA A 400 19.45 -0.60 17.50
C ALA A 400 18.20 -1.14 16.80
N TYR A 401 17.77 -2.35 17.15
CA TYR A 401 16.57 -3.00 16.59
C TYR A 401 16.53 -3.08 15.05
N ASN A 402 17.69 -3.02 14.41
CA ASN A 402 17.84 -2.93 12.94
C ASN A 402 17.12 -1.72 12.30
N LYS A 403 16.76 -0.69 13.07
CA LYS A 403 16.01 0.48 12.56
C LYS A 403 16.45 1.83 13.15
N ASP A 404 16.82 1.86 14.42
CA ASP A 404 17.03 3.11 15.15
C ASP A 404 18.52 3.46 15.09
N HIS A 405 18.88 4.55 14.41
CA HIS A 405 20.27 4.99 14.26
C HIS A 405 20.68 5.91 15.40
N TRP A 406 21.88 5.69 15.94
CA TRP A 406 22.41 6.46 17.04
C TRP A 406 23.85 6.85 16.78
N ASN A 407 24.13 8.15 16.86
CA ASN A 407 25.44 8.73 16.57
C ASN A 407 26.25 8.83 17.86
N LYS A 408 27.50 8.36 17.84
CA LYS A 408 28.41 8.47 18.98
C LYS A 408 28.79 9.93 19.17
N VAL A 409 28.57 10.46 20.37
CA VAL A 409 28.88 11.85 20.72
C VAL A 409 30.10 11.91 21.64
N LYS A 410 30.88 13.00 21.51
CA LYS A 410 32.10 13.21 22.31
C LYS A 410 31.79 13.53 23.78
N SER A 411 30.63 14.13 24.05
CA SER A 411 30.20 14.51 25.40
C SER A 411 28.69 14.39 25.52
N TYR A 412 28.24 14.08 26.73
CA TYR A 412 26.84 14.11 27.14
C TYR A 412 26.70 15.13 28.27
N ALA A 413 25.82 16.11 28.08
CA ALA A 413 25.45 17.08 29.10
C ALA A 413 24.02 16.76 29.58
N PRO A 414 23.85 16.14 30.77
CA PRO A 414 22.52 15.89 31.29
C PRO A 414 21.79 17.21 31.59
N PRO A 415 20.45 17.24 31.49
CA PRO A 415 19.68 18.40 31.91
C PRO A 415 19.98 18.72 33.37
N LYS A 416 20.36 19.97 33.64
CA LYS A 416 20.53 20.47 35.01
C LYS A 416 19.19 21.00 35.49
N TYR A 417 18.66 20.39 36.54
CA TYR A 417 17.41 20.85 37.14
C TYR A 417 17.69 21.97 38.14
N ILE A 418 16.86 23.00 38.10
CA ILE A 418 16.85 24.07 39.09
C ILE A 418 15.63 23.90 40.00
N HIS A 419 15.52 24.73 41.03
CA HIS A 419 14.31 24.83 41.82
C HIS A 419 13.63 26.18 41.51
N LEU A 420 12.32 26.15 41.26
CA LEU A 420 11.50 27.35 41.07
C LEU A 420 10.51 27.45 42.23
N GLN A 421 10.25 28.68 42.70
CA GLN A 421 9.27 28.90 43.76
C GLN A 421 7.85 28.61 43.27
N ALA A 422 6.96 28.19 44.17
CA ALA A 422 5.57 27.86 43.85
C ALA A 422 4.83 28.98 43.08
N GLY A 423 5.06 30.25 43.44
CA GLY A 423 4.47 31.39 42.72
C GLY A 423 4.96 31.53 41.27
N GLN A 424 6.22 31.17 40.99
CA GLN A 424 6.76 31.17 39.64
C GLN A 424 6.17 30.03 38.82
N LEU A 425 6.07 28.83 39.41
CA LEU A 425 5.46 27.66 38.77
C LEU A 425 3.99 27.90 38.42
N LYS A 426 3.26 28.58 39.30
CA LYS A 426 1.84 28.91 39.10
C LYS A 426 1.59 29.78 37.87
N SER A 427 2.56 30.61 37.46
CA SER A 427 2.42 31.47 36.27
C SER A 427 2.29 30.68 34.95
N PHE A 428 2.75 29.42 34.93
CA PHE A 428 2.69 28.53 33.78
C PHE A 428 1.40 27.70 33.71
N GLU A 429 0.55 27.74 34.74
CA GLU A 429 -0.71 27.00 34.74
C GLU A 429 -1.68 27.52 33.68
N GLY A 430 -2.47 26.61 33.13
CA GLY A 430 -3.55 26.93 32.20
C GLY A 430 -3.71 25.90 31.09
N TYR A 431 -4.57 26.23 30.14
CA TYR A 431 -4.84 25.43 28.96
C TYR A 431 -4.10 26.02 27.77
N TYR A 432 -3.59 25.15 26.90
CA TYR A 432 -2.88 25.57 25.70
C TYR A 432 -3.37 24.76 24.51
N GLN A 433 -3.50 25.42 23.36
CA GLN A 433 -3.99 24.84 22.11
C GLN A 433 -2.99 25.07 21.00
N ILE A 434 -2.85 24.10 20.09
CA ILE A 434 -1.94 24.21 18.96
C ILE A 434 -2.33 25.37 18.03
N ASP A 435 -1.35 26.14 17.58
CA ASP A 435 -1.59 27.30 16.71
C ASP A 435 -2.21 26.88 15.37
N GLY A 436 -3.27 27.58 14.92
CA GLY A 436 -3.93 27.35 13.63
C GLY A 436 -5.07 26.31 13.63
N GLN A 437 -5.55 25.85 14.80
CA GLN A 437 -6.74 24.99 14.90
C GLN A 437 -7.84 25.62 15.76
N ASP A 438 -8.61 26.55 15.20
CA ASP A 438 -9.81 27.07 15.87
C ASP A 438 -10.89 25.97 15.95
N GLY A 439 -11.28 25.60 17.19
CA GLY A 439 -12.44 24.75 17.47
C GLY A 439 -12.20 23.24 17.59
N LYS A 440 -10.96 22.76 17.72
CA LYS A 440 -10.66 21.34 18.04
C LYS A 440 -10.25 21.14 19.50
N ARG A 441 -10.66 20.02 20.11
CA ARG A 441 -10.31 19.60 21.50
C ARG A 441 -8.83 19.18 21.69
N ASP A 442 -7.94 19.62 20.82
CA ASP A 442 -6.50 19.34 20.91
C ASP A 442 -5.86 20.37 21.84
N TYR A 443 -6.13 20.24 23.15
CA TYR A 443 -5.54 21.08 24.19
C TYR A 443 -4.67 20.27 25.14
N ILE A 444 -3.67 20.94 25.71
CA ILE A 444 -2.89 20.45 26.85
C ILE A 444 -3.22 21.31 28.08
N GLN A 445 -3.45 20.65 29.21
CA GLN A 445 -3.62 21.32 30.49
C GLN A 445 -2.29 21.23 31.25
N ILE A 446 -1.81 22.35 31.78
CA ILE A 446 -0.60 22.40 32.59
C ILE A 446 -0.98 22.83 34.02
N GLU A 447 -0.57 22.03 34.99
CA GLU A 447 -0.76 22.26 36.42
C GLU A 447 0.62 22.35 37.10
N SER A 448 0.76 23.23 38.10
CA SER A 448 1.99 23.27 38.89
C SER A 448 2.02 22.13 39.90
N THR A 449 3.22 21.65 40.20
CA THR A 449 3.49 20.63 41.20
C THR A 449 4.64 21.11 42.08
N PRO A 450 4.87 20.54 43.28
CA PRO A 450 5.97 20.97 44.15
C PRO A 450 7.36 20.95 43.47
N ASP A 451 7.54 20.03 42.51
CA ASP A 451 8.82 19.79 41.84
C ASP A 451 8.88 20.27 40.38
N GLY A 452 7.84 20.94 39.88
CA GLY A 452 7.78 21.40 38.48
C GLY A 452 6.37 21.49 37.93
N LEU A 453 6.13 20.94 36.74
CA LEU A 453 4.85 21.01 36.04
C LEU A 453 4.32 19.62 35.70
N LYS A 454 3.00 19.46 35.71
CA LYS A 454 2.30 18.29 35.18
C LYS A 454 1.48 18.72 33.98
N LEU A 455 1.76 18.11 32.83
CA LEU A 455 1.00 18.29 31.60
C LEU A 455 0.00 17.13 31.46
N ARG A 456 -1.25 17.44 31.17
CA ARG A 456 -2.31 16.47 30.87
C ARG A 456 -2.86 16.70 29.46
N GLU A 457 -2.89 15.65 28.66
CA GLU A 457 -3.45 15.69 27.30
C GLU A 457 -4.98 15.66 27.34
N GLY A 458 -5.65 16.60 26.66
CA GLY A 458 -7.11 16.68 26.62
C GLY A 458 -7.79 15.53 25.84
N TRP A 459 -7.04 14.83 24.99
CA TRP A 459 -7.55 13.77 24.11
C TRP A 459 -7.31 12.34 24.64
N THR A 460 -6.18 12.06 25.30
CA THR A 460 -5.90 10.74 25.92
C THR A 460 -6.03 10.74 27.44
N GLY A 461 -6.01 11.91 28.08
CA GLY A 461 -5.91 12.04 29.53
C GLY A 461 -4.52 11.70 30.10
N ARG A 462 -3.52 11.42 29.25
CA ARG A 462 -2.16 11.06 29.68
C ARG A 462 -1.51 12.21 30.44
N GLU A 463 -0.81 11.87 31.53
CA GLU A 463 -0.06 12.82 32.34
C GLU A 463 1.45 12.68 32.12
N ILE A 464 2.15 13.82 32.01
CA ILE A 464 3.59 13.91 31.81
C ILE A 464 4.16 14.91 32.81
N MET A 465 5.17 14.49 33.57
CA MET A 465 5.83 15.33 34.58
C MET A 465 7.07 16.02 33.99
N PHE A 466 7.21 17.31 34.26
CA PHE A 466 8.32 18.14 33.83
C PHE A 466 8.99 18.80 35.03
N ARG A 467 10.32 18.90 34.98
CA ARG A 467 11.12 19.60 35.98
C ARG A 467 11.79 20.83 35.36
N PRO A 468 11.93 21.95 36.08
CA PRO A 468 12.51 23.15 35.52
C PRO A 468 14.01 22.98 35.27
N THR A 469 14.46 23.38 34.08
CA THR A 469 15.87 23.46 33.69
C THR A 469 16.36 24.91 33.58
N ALA A 470 15.44 25.84 33.35
CA ALA A 470 15.67 27.29 33.40
C ALA A 470 14.39 28.01 33.88
N ALA A 471 14.42 29.33 33.94
CA ALA A 471 13.29 30.13 34.43
C ALA A 471 12.00 29.95 33.60
N THR A 472 12.11 29.61 32.32
CA THR A 472 11.01 29.37 31.38
C THR A 472 11.13 28.06 30.62
N GLU A 473 12.06 27.19 31.02
CA GLU A 473 12.31 25.91 30.35
C GLU A 473 12.13 24.76 31.34
N PHE A 474 11.44 23.73 30.87
CA PHE A 474 11.16 22.53 31.65
C PHE A 474 11.46 21.30 30.82
N PHE A 475 11.84 20.20 31.45
CA PHE A 475 12.26 18.99 30.76
C PHE A 475 11.58 17.76 31.36
N ALA A 476 10.97 16.93 30.51
CA ALA A 476 10.39 15.64 30.90
C ALA A 476 11.46 14.55 30.84
N GLN A 477 11.92 14.07 32.00
CA GLN A 477 13.00 13.07 32.05
C GLN A 477 12.63 11.76 31.33
N GLN A 478 11.42 11.24 31.55
CA GLN A 478 10.97 9.96 30.98
C GLN A 478 10.73 10.02 29.48
N TRP A 479 10.23 11.16 28.99
CA TRP A 479 9.82 11.34 27.59
C TRP A 479 10.86 12.07 26.74
N ARG A 480 11.91 12.58 27.38
CA ARG A 480 13.08 13.22 26.75
C ARG A 480 12.73 14.39 25.83
N PHE A 481 11.83 15.27 26.25
CA PHE A 481 11.59 16.51 25.49
C PHE A 481 11.39 17.71 26.41
N PRO A 482 11.72 18.93 25.94
CA PRO A 482 11.51 20.15 26.70
C PRO A 482 10.18 20.84 26.39
N LEU A 483 9.76 21.68 27.33
CA LEU A 483 8.80 22.75 27.15
C LEU A 483 9.54 24.08 27.30
N GLN A 484 9.38 24.97 26.33
CA GLN A 484 9.94 26.32 26.37
C GLN A 484 8.79 27.33 26.34
N PHE A 485 8.59 28.03 27.44
CA PHE A 485 7.52 29.02 27.58
C PHE A 485 7.99 30.40 27.11
N THR A 486 7.12 31.11 26.39
CA THR A 486 7.31 32.52 26.06
C THR A 486 6.42 33.37 26.96
N LYS A 487 6.99 34.47 27.46
CA LYS A 487 6.27 35.49 28.23
C LYS A 487 6.12 36.76 27.40
N ASP A 488 5.02 37.49 27.59
CA ASP A 488 4.85 38.84 27.07
C ASP A 488 5.69 39.87 27.86
N ASP A 489 5.68 41.12 27.42
CA ASP A 489 6.39 42.23 28.07
C ASP A 489 5.92 42.50 29.51
N ASN A 490 4.74 42.00 29.88
CA ASN A 490 4.17 42.10 31.22
C ASN A 490 4.52 40.88 32.10
N GLY A 491 5.29 39.92 31.57
CA GLY A 491 5.71 38.71 32.29
C GLY A 491 4.68 37.58 32.31
N ASN A 492 3.57 37.70 31.56
CA ASN A 492 2.54 36.66 31.46
C ASN A 492 2.94 35.62 30.42
N VAL A 493 2.74 34.34 30.74
CA VAL A 493 2.97 33.24 29.80
C VAL A 493 1.89 33.27 28.71
N THR A 494 2.30 33.37 27.45
CA THR A 494 1.38 33.46 26.30
C THR A 494 1.37 32.18 25.47
N GLN A 495 2.49 31.46 25.42
CA GLN A 495 2.65 30.26 24.59
C GLN A 495 3.74 29.34 25.14
N VAL A 496 3.72 28.09 24.68
CA VAL A 496 4.73 27.07 24.98
C VAL A 496 5.12 26.33 23.70
N LEU A 497 6.42 26.17 23.48
CA LEU A 497 6.98 25.34 22.43
C LEU A 497 7.30 23.96 23.01
N ALA A 498 6.67 22.92 22.47
CA ALA A 498 6.92 21.51 22.81
C ALA A 498 7.69 20.81 21.68
N PHE A 499 8.48 19.78 22.00
CA PHE A 499 9.25 18.98 21.03
C PHE A 499 10.16 19.79 20.09
N HIS A 500 10.58 20.99 20.51
CA HIS A 500 11.32 21.98 19.69
C HIS A 500 10.60 22.46 18.42
N ARG A 501 9.31 22.16 18.24
CA ARG A 501 8.59 22.44 16.98
C ARG A 501 7.12 22.82 17.14
N ASP A 502 6.44 22.27 18.14
CA ASP A 502 4.99 22.36 18.26
C ASP A 502 4.65 23.57 19.13
N LEU A 503 4.08 24.62 18.54
CA LEU A 503 3.75 25.87 19.24
C LEU A 503 2.31 25.82 19.74
N TRP A 504 2.14 26.00 21.06
CA TRP A 504 0.85 25.97 21.73
C TRP A 504 0.57 27.32 22.39
N LYS A 505 -0.55 27.96 22.02
CA LYS A 505 -0.99 29.24 22.57
C LYS A 505 -1.88 29.03 23.78
N LYS A 506 -1.69 29.86 24.81
CA LYS A 506 -2.50 29.82 26.02
C LYS A 506 -3.95 30.21 25.69
N MET A 507 -4.90 29.45 26.21
CA MET A 507 -6.34 29.62 26.01
C MET A 507 -7.09 29.65 27.35
N GLN A 508 -8.35 30.08 27.32
CA GLN A 508 -9.25 29.97 28.48
C GLN A 508 -9.68 28.53 28.70
N ASP A 509 -10.15 28.23 29.92
CA ASP A 509 -10.59 26.88 30.29
C ASP A 509 -11.72 26.38 29.35
N PRO A 510 -11.51 25.26 28.62
CA PRO A 510 -12.50 24.74 27.69
C PRO A 510 -13.79 24.26 28.39
N SER A 511 -13.78 23.97 29.69
CA SER A 511 -14.98 23.62 30.49
C SER A 511 -15.87 24.83 30.79
N THR A 512 -15.32 26.05 30.79
CA THR A 512 -16.11 27.27 30.97
C THR A 512 -16.87 27.70 29.70
N ALA A 513 -16.50 27.16 28.53
CA ALA A 513 -17.11 27.50 27.25
C ALA A 513 -18.47 26.81 27.00
N VAL A 514 -18.85 25.76 27.75
CA VAL A 514 -20.11 25.03 27.51
C VAL A 514 -20.72 24.49 28.81
N MET A 515 -21.34 25.36 29.61
CA MET A 515 -22.35 24.91 30.60
C MET A 515 -23.69 24.71 29.86
N LYS A 516 -23.89 23.55 29.23
CA LYS A 516 -25.20 23.16 28.67
C LYS A 516 -26.15 22.84 29.83
N LYS A 517 -27.24 23.60 29.97
CA LYS A 517 -28.29 23.38 30.97
C LYS A 517 -29.06 22.10 30.66
N GLU A 518 -29.19 21.21 31.64
CA GLU A 518 -29.93 19.94 31.51
C GLU A 518 -31.45 20.19 31.45
N VAL A 519 -32.14 19.53 30.52
CA VAL A 519 -33.58 19.68 30.28
C VAL A 519 -34.27 18.32 30.35
N LYS A 520 -35.27 18.12 31.23
CA LYS A 520 -36.01 16.86 31.25
C LYS A 520 -36.92 16.72 30.01
N LEU A 521 -36.75 15.66 29.24
CA LEU A 521 -37.60 15.30 28.09
C LEU A 521 -38.64 14.24 28.46
N GLN A 522 -39.76 14.23 27.75
CA GLN A 522 -40.81 13.22 27.94
C GLN A 522 -40.33 11.85 27.41
N PRO A 523 -40.77 10.71 27.99
CA PRO A 523 -40.36 9.38 27.54
C PRO A 523 -40.66 9.11 26.05
N ALA A 524 -41.75 9.67 25.52
CA ALA A 524 -42.10 9.56 24.11
C ALA A 524 -41.07 10.25 23.19
N GLN A 525 -40.49 11.37 23.63
CA GLN A 525 -39.47 12.11 22.87
C GLN A 525 -38.14 11.34 22.84
N LEU A 526 -37.73 10.77 23.98
CA LEU A 526 -36.53 9.92 24.04
C LEU A 526 -36.68 8.66 23.19
N LYS A 527 -37.88 8.05 23.21
CA LYS A 527 -38.18 6.86 22.41
C LYS A 527 -38.12 7.10 20.91
N ALA A 528 -38.47 8.31 20.45
CA ALA A 528 -38.39 8.68 19.03
C ALA A 528 -36.94 8.74 18.48
N LEU A 529 -35.95 8.80 19.38
CA LEU A 529 -34.52 8.81 19.07
C LEU A 529 -33.91 7.40 18.98
N GLU A 530 -34.65 6.36 19.38
CA GLU A 530 -34.13 4.99 19.38
C GLU A 530 -33.91 4.45 17.98
N GLY A 531 -32.81 3.72 17.80
CA GLY A 531 -32.57 2.99 16.56
C GLY A 531 -31.10 2.67 16.32
N LYS A 532 -30.83 2.07 15.17
CA LYS A 532 -29.49 1.83 14.67
C LYS A 532 -29.11 2.94 13.70
N TYR A 533 -27.88 3.42 13.80
CA TYR A 533 -27.34 4.46 12.93
C TYR A 533 -26.03 4.00 12.31
N GLN A 534 -25.78 4.46 11.09
CA GLN A 534 -24.58 4.10 10.33
C GLN A 534 -23.94 5.35 9.72
N ILE A 535 -22.62 5.44 9.83
CA ILE A 535 -21.81 6.43 9.12
C ILE A 535 -21.51 5.92 7.70
N ILE A 536 -21.35 6.82 6.74
CA ILE A 536 -21.22 6.48 5.30
C ILE A 536 -20.16 5.39 5.09
N ALA A 537 -20.61 4.19 4.69
CA ALA A 537 -19.78 3.02 4.41
C ALA A 537 -18.86 2.56 5.57
N GLY A 538 -19.29 2.78 6.82
CA GLY A 538 -18.49 2.46 8.01
C GLY A 538 -19.28 1.82 9.14
N ASP A 539 -18.81 2.10 10.34
CA ASP A 539 -19.27 1.52 11.60
C ASP A 539 -20.73 1.84 11.92
N LYS A 540 -21.26 1.10 12.91
CA LYS A 540 -22.64 1.20 13.35
C LYS A 540 -22.70 1.49 14.85
N LEU A 541 -23.71 2.26 15.24
CA LEU A 541 -24.04 2.51 16.64
C LEU A 541 -25.53 2.27 16.88
N THR A 542 -25.88 2.02 18.15
CA THR A 542 -27.27 1.89 18.58
C THR A 542 -27.58 2.91 19.65
N ILE A 543 -28.73 3.57 19.55
CA ILE A 543 -29.22 4.51 20.55
C ILE A 543 -30.46 3.92 21.20
N LYS A 544 -30.48 3.91 22.54
CA LYS A 544 -31.62 3.47 23.35
C LYS A 544 -32.01 4.56 24.35
N ALA A 545 -33.30 4.68 24.62
CA ALA A 545 -33.82 5.62 25.59
C ALA A 545 -33.66 5.07 27.02
N GLU A 546 -33.29 5.95 27.94
CA GLU A 546 -33.25 5.68 29.38
C GLU A 546 -34.14 6.67 30.14
N LYS A 547 -34.27 6.49 31.46
CA LYS A 547 -35.14 7.35 32.30
C LYS A 547 -34.77 8.83 32.25
N GLU A 548 -33.49 9.16 32.12
CA GLU A 548 -32.97 10.54 32.22
C GLU A 548 -32.25 11.00 30.95
N GLY A 549 -32.26 10.21 29.87
CA GLY A 549 -31.51 10.53 28.66
C GLY A 549 -31.46 9.37 27.67
N ILE A 550 -30.32 9.21 27.02
CA ILE A 550 -30.08 8.15 26.03
C ILE A 550 -28.74 7.45 26.29
N VAL A 551 -28.65 6.21 25.83
CA VAL A 551 -27.38 5.48 25.76
C VAL A 551 -27.05 5.21 24.31
N LEU A 552 -25.86 5.63 23.93
CA LEU A 552 -25.24 5.32 22.65
C LEU A 552 -24.26 4.16 22.86
N THR A 553 -24.42 3.08 22.11
CA THR A 553 -23.51 1.92 22.11
C THR A 553 -22.82 1.81 20.77
N GLN A 554 -21.49 1.77 20.79
CA GLN A 554 -20.63 1.57 19.63
C GLN A 554 -20.53 0.06 19.33
N LEU A 555 -20.88 -0.39 18.12
CA LEU A 555 -20.97 -1.82 17.82
C LEU A 555 -19.62 -2.48 17.47
N TRP A 556 -18.53 -1.73 17.38
CA TRP A 556 -17.20 -2.26 17.05
C TRP A 556 -16.37 -2.61 18.30
N ASP A 557 -16.59 -1.93 19.42
CA ASP A 557 -15.89 -2.16 20.69
C ASP A 557 -16.83 -2.34 21.91
N ASN A 558 -18.16 -2.26 21.69
CA ASN A 558 -19.20 -2.34 22.73
C ASN A 558 -19.10 -1.26 23.82
N VAL A 559 -18.45 -0.13 23.55
CA VAL A 559 -18.42 0.99 24.49
C VAL A 559 -19.78 1.69 24.51
N ALA A 560 -20.31 1.90 25.72
CA ALA A 560 -21.55 2.62 25.97
C ALA A 560 -21.27 4.02 26.52
N VAL A 561 -21.94 5.03 25.99
CA VAL A 561 -21.86 6.41 26.43
C VAL A 561 -23.24 6.86 26.85
N HIS A 562 -23.39 7.31 28.10
CA HIS A 562 -24.62 7.90 28.61
C HIS A 562 -24.65 9.39 28.27
N LEU A 563 -25.75 9.86 27.69
CA LEU A 563 -25.94 11.26 27.34
C LEU A 563 -27.24 11.80 27.92
N VAL A 564 -27.15 13.02 28.45
CA VAL A 564 -28.29 13.78 28.96
C VAL A 564 -28.72 14.86 27.97
N PRO A 565 -30.01 15.18 27.90
CA PRO A 565 -30.53 16.24 27.04
C PRO A 565 -30.15 17.64 27.53
N SER A 566 -29.67 18.48 26.61
CA SER A 566 -29.59 19.94 26.76
C SER A 566 -30.71 20.68 26.02
N SER A 567 -31.36 20.03 25.04
CA SER A 567 -32.56 20.52 24.36
C SER A 567 -33.35 19.32 23.81
N ALA A 568 -34.43 19.56 23.04
CA ALA A 568 -35.21 18.50 22.40
C ALA A 568 -34.40 17.67 21.37
N THR A 569 -33.33 18.23 20.82
CA THR A 569 -32.50 17.60 19.78
C THR A 569 -31.03 17.52 20.17
N GLU A 570 -30.60 18.19 21.24
CA GLU A 570 -29.21 18.20 21.67
C GLU A 570 -29.00 17.43 22.96
N PHE A 571 -27.95 16.62 22.97
CA PHE A 571 -27.54 15.79 24.08
C PHE A 571 -26.04 15.95 24.32
N PHE A 572 -25.60 15.70 25.55
CA PHE A 572 -24.19 15.69 25.89
C PHE A 572 -23.86 14.63 26.95
N SER A 573 -22.65 14.08 26.90
CA SER A 573 -22.16 13.21 27.97
C SER A 573 -21.60 14.03 29.14
N LYS A 574 -21.97 13.68 30.37
CA LYS A 574 -21.43 14.31 31.58
C LYS A 574 -19.97 13.93 31.86
N GLU A 575 -19.50 12.80 31.34
CA GLU A 575 -18.14 12.28 31.61
C GLU A 575 -17.07 12.88 30.69
N ASN A 576 -17.38 13.03 29.40
CA ASN A 576 -16.41 13.47 28.39
C ASN A 576 -16.91 14.64 27.53
N GLY A 577 -18.08 15.20 27.84
CA GLY A 577 -18.67 16.34 27.14
C GLY A 577 -19.05 16.08 25.69
N MET A 578 -19.10 14.82 25.22
CA MET A 578 -19.43 14.47 23.83
C MET A 578 -20.79 15.04 23.42
N PRO A 579 -20.87 15.92 22.39
CA PRO A 579 -22.13 16.49 21.94
C PRO A 579 -22.78 15.57 20.89
N LEU A 580 -24.10 15.45 20.99
CA LEU A 580 -24.95 14.78 20.02
C LEU A 580 -26.06 15.73 19.58
N VAL A 581 -26.29 15.86 18.28
CA VAL A 581 -27.39 16.66 17.72
C VAL A 581 -28.22 15.81 16.78
N PHE A 582 -29.50 15.64 17.09
CA PHE A 582 -30.44 14.89 16.27
C PHE A 582 -31.12 15.77 15.23
N THR A 583 -31.29 15.21 14.04
CA THR A 583 -32.23 15.73 13.03
C THR A 583 -33.50 14.90 13.10
N LEU A 584 -34.66 15.54 13.27
CA LEU A 584 -35.96 14.89 13.34
C LEU A 584 -36.75 15.10 12.06
N ASP A 585 -37.62 14.16 11.69
CA ASP A 585 -38.59 14.32 10.61
C ASP A 585 -39.86 15.08 11.06
N GLN A 586 -40.81 15.24 10.15
CA GLN A 586 -42.09 15.92 10.40
C GLN A 586 -42.96 15.25 11.48
N ASN A 587 -42.68 13.99 11.83
CA ASN A 587 -43.37 13.25 12.88
C ASN A 587 -42.58 13.22 14.20
N GLY A 588 -41.45 13.94 14.28
CA GLY A 588 -40.59 13.99 15.46
C GLY A 588 -39.69 12.77 15.64
N VAL A 589 -39.54 11.91 14.62
CA VAL A 589 -38.68 10.73 14.66
C VAL A 589 -37.29 11.09 14.15
N ALA A 590 -36.25 10.66 14.85
CA ALA A 590 -34.88 10.92 14.42
C ALA A 590 -34.57 10.27 13.06
N THR A 591 -33.94 11.01 12.16
CA THR A 591 -33.48 10.55 10.84
C THR A 591 -31.96 10.52 10.75
N GLU A 592 -31.30 11.49 11.39
CA GLU A 592 -29.84 11.58 11.45
C GLU A 592 -29.40 12.00 12.86
N VAL A 593 -28.16 11.66 13.20
CA VAL A 593 -27.49 12.15 14.39
C VAL A 593 -26.08 12.60 14.05
N LEU A 594 -25.72 13.78 14.52
CA LEU A 594 -24.42 14.40 14.34
C LEU A 594 -23.64 14.30 15.66
N ALA A 595 -22.54 13.56 15.66
CA ALA A 595 -21.62 13.48 16.78
C ALA A 595 -20.41 14.39 16.53
N TYR A 596 -19.91 15.07 17.57
CA TYR A 596 -18.76 15.99 17.48
C TYR A 596 -18.86 17.02 16.33
N GLU A 597 -20.09 17.42 15.98
CA GLU A 597 -20.40 18.41 14.94
C GLU A 597 -19.97 18.04 13.51
N LYS A 598 -19.37 16.85 13.29
CA LYS A 598 -18.80 16.46 11.99
C LYS A 598 -19.22 15.06 11.56
N ASP A 599 -19.41 14.15 12.50
CA ASP A 599 -19.69 12.76 12.19
C ASP A 599 -21.20 12.58 12.01
N ARG A 600 -21.62 12.50 10.74
CA ARG A 600 -23.03 12.33 10.38
C ARG A 600 -23.37 10.85 10.31
N TRP A 601 -24.31 10.43 11.14
CA TRP A 601 -24.83 9.07 11.17
C TRP A 601 -26.29 9.07 10.74
N THR A 602 -26.60 8.28 9.72
CA THR A 602 -27.97 8.16 9.21
C THR A 602 -28.65 6.98 9.87
N LYS A 603 -29.90 7.17 10.30
CA LYS A 603 -30.71 6.09 10.88
C LYS A 603 -30.99 5.05 9.80
N ILE A 604 -30.66 3.80 10.08
CA ILE A 604 -30.95 2.69 9.17
C ILE A 604 -32.30 2.08 9.53
N LYS A 605 -33.11 1.77 8.51
CA LYS A 605 -34.34 0.99 8.71
C LYS A 605 -33.93 -0.43 9.09
N GLU A 606 -34.46 -0.93 10.20
CA GLU A 606 -34.34 -2.34 10.57
C GLU A 606 -35.09 -3.25 9.60
#